data_AF-A0A483N706-F1
#
_entry.id   AF-A0A483N706-F1
#
_cell.length_a   1.000
_cell.length_b   1.000
_cell.length_c   1.000
_cell.angle_alpha   90.00
_cell.angle_beta   90.00
_cell.angle_gamma   90.00
#
_symmetry.space_group_name_H-M   'P 1'
#
loop_
_entity.id
_entity.type
_entity.pdbx_description
1 polymer ?
#
loop_
_entity_poly.entity_id
_entity_poly.type
_entity_poly.pdbx_seq_one_letter_code
_entity_poly.pdbx_strand_id
1 'polypeptide(L)'
;MTFNVSYSKYFLNKISTLTDDELMLIGIFIFQFSNNAFSALPGRNKASTGVSKKHFNRIKQIQYAIKNNLWHYHVGHIKYNQAKSFGDWTSEYVVHYQKLNNNSIRLVSYSKHPPFIMPKPSTLI
;
A
#
# COMPACT_ATOMS: atom_id res chain seq x y z
N MET A 1 7.14 -16.80 14.86
CA MET A 1 6.78 -15.36 14.91
C MET A 1 5.47 -15.20 14.16
N THR A 2 4.44 -14.60 14.76
CA THR A 2 3.11 -14.52 14.14
C THR A 2 2.95 -13.19 13.41
N PHE A 3 2.62 -13.24 12.12
CA PHE A 3 2.29 -12.06 11.32
C PHE A 3 0.77 -11.84 11.31
N ASN A 4 0.35 -10.60 11.52
CA ASN A 4 -1.05 -10.21 11.63
C ASN A 4 -1.43 -9.25 10.52
N VAL A 5 -2.48 -9.58 9.79
CA VAL A 5 -3.07 -8.71 8.78
C VAL A 5 -4.49 -8.39 9.19
N SER A 6 -4.78 -7.10 9.31
CA SER A 6 -6.12 -6.57 9.55
C SER A 6 -6.56 -5.68 8.38
N TYR A 7 -7.84 -5.33 8.35
CA TYR A 7 -8.45 -4.56 7.28
C TYR A 7 -9.31 -3.45 7.87
N SER A 8 -9.28 -2.25 7.29
CA SER A 8 -10.28 -1.24 7.64
C SER A 8 -11.64 -1.61 7.06
N LYS A 9 -12.72 -1.08 7.66
CA LYS A 9 -14.08 -1.29 7.10
C LYS A 9 -14.18 -0.81 5.65
N TYR A 10 -13.53 0.31 5.33
CA TYR A 10 -13.49 0.82 3.97
C TYR A 10 -12.78 -0.15 3.01
N PHE A 11 -11.66 -0.75 3.44
CA PHE A 11 -10.95 -1.72 2.61
C PHE A 11 -11.79 -2.97 2.36
N LEU A 12 -12.49 -3.50 3.38
CA LEU A 12 -13.40 -4.64 3.23
C LEU A 12 -14.51 -4.38 2.21
N ASN A 13 -15.11 -3.19 2.25
CA ASN A 13 -16.10 -2.79 1.25
C ASN A 13 -15.49 -2.60 -0.14
N LYS A 14 -14.20 -2.23 -0.22
CA LYS A 14 -13.52 -2.05 -1.50
C LYS A 14 -13.22 -3.39 -2.16
N ILE A 15 -12.71 -4.38 -1.40
CA ILE A 15 -12.34 -5.70 -1.96
C ILE A 15 -13.54 -6.47 -2.51
N SER A 16 -14.75 -6.27 -1.97
CA SER A 16 -15.98 -6.89 -2.52
C SER A 16 -16.37 -6.37 -3.91
N THR A 17 -15.67 -5.36 -4.43
CA THR A 17 -15.90 -4.77 -5.77
C THR A 17 -14.78 -5.09 -6.76
N LEU A 18 -13.76 -5.82 -6.33
CA LEU A 18 -12.56 -6.11 -7.14
C LEU A 18 -12.73 -7.43 -7.90
N THR A 19 -12.00 -7.57 -9.01
CA THR A 19 -11.92 -8.81 -9.76
C THR A 19 -11.05 -9.86 -9.05
N ASP A 20 -11.16 -11.12 -9.45
CA ASP A 20 -10.33 -12.20 -8.91
C ASP A 20 -8.83 -11.94 -9.13
N ASP A 21 -8.44 -11.37 -10.27
CA ASP A 21 -7.05 -11.00 -10.56
C ASP A 21 -6.55 -9.90 -9.60
N GLU A 22 -7.36 -8.89 -9.33
CA GLU A 22 -7.02 -7.84 -8.36
C GLU A 22 -6.88 -8.41 -6.95
N LEU A 23 -7.80 -9.30 -6.56
CA LEU A 23 -7.77 -9.97 -5.26
C LEU A 23 -6.56 -10.89 -5.11
N MET A 24 -6.18 -11.61 -6.18
CA MET A 24 -4.98 -12.45 -6.20
C MET A 24 -3.71 -11.63 -5.95
N LEU A 25 -3.58 -10.45 -6.56
CA LEU A 25 -2.43 -9.56 -6.34
C LEU A 25 -2.35 -9.05 -4.90
N ILE A 26 -3.49 -8.71 -4.30
CA ILE A 26 -3.58 -8.34 -2.88
C ILE A 26 -3.23 -9.55 -2.00
N GLY A 27 -3.72 -10.74 -2.34
CA GLY A 27 -3.41 -11.99 -1.66
C GLY A 27 -1.92 -12.33 -1.68
N ILE A 28 -1.25 -12.13 -2.82
CA ILE A 28 0.21 -12.29 -2.94
C ILE A 28 0.93 -11.33 -2.00
N PHE A 29 0.51 -10.05 -1.94
CA PHE A 29 1.10 -9.09 -1.01
C PHE A 29 0.95 -9.51 0.46
N ILE A 30 -0.23 -10.01 0.85
CA ILE A 30 -0.51 -10.53 2.19
C ILE A 30 0.33 -11.78 2.49
N PHE A 31 0.45 -12.69 1.52
CA PHE A 31 1.26 -13.89 1.62
C PHE A 31 2.74 -13.55 1.84
N GLN A 32 3.29 -12.61 1.08
CA GLN A 32 4.67 -12.15 1.22
C GLN A 32 4.91 -11.55 2.62
N PHE A 33 4.01 -10.69 3.10
CA PHE A 33 4.12 -10.19 4.47
C PHE A 33 4.21 -11.32 5.50
N SER A 34 3.30 -12.28 5.38
CA SER A 34 3.09 -13.32 6.39
C SER A 34 4.22 -14.36 6.44
N ASN A 35 4.97 -14.52 5.36
CA ASN A 35 6.05 -15.50 5.26
C ASN A 35 7.45 -14.90 5.42
N ASN A 36 7.66 -13.66 4.98
CA ASN A 36 9.01 -13.10 4.89
C ASN A 36 9.13 -11.60 5.22
N ALA A 37 8.11 -11.02 5.86
CA ALA A 37 8.09 -9.61 6.23
C ALA A 37 8.39 -8.65 5.04
N PHE A 38 7.91 -8.99 3.85
CA PHE A 38 8.09 -8.26 2.58
C PHE A 38 9.46 -8.37 1.90
N SER A 39 10.32 -9.31 2.29
CA SER A 39 11.68 -9.39 1.74
C SER A 39 11.75 -9.68 0.24
N ALA A 40 10.69 -10.26 -0.36
CA ALA A 40 10.66 -10.64 -1.78
C ALA A 40 9.56 -9.92 -2.59
N LEU A 41 9.20 -8.69 -2.23
CA LEU A 41 8.25 -7.91 -3.03
C LEU A 41 8.89 -7.44 -4.35
N PRO A 42 8.25 -7.66 -5.51
CA PRO A 42 8.75 -7.14 -6.80
C PRO A 42 8.58 -5.62 -6.93
N GLY A 43 7.42 -5.10 -6.51
CA GLY A 43 7.12 -3.68 -6.54
C GLY A 43 7.79 -2.86 -5.44
N ARG A 44 7.85 -1.55 -5.66
CA ARG A 44 8.25 -0.57 -4.65
C ARG A 44 7.25 -0.59 -3.48
N ASN A 45 7.77 -0.85 -2.29
CA ASN A 45 7.06 -0.73 -1.02
C ASN A 45 7.71 0.37 -0.16
N LYS A 46 6.98 1.42 0.21
CA LYS A 46 7.57 2.55 0.93
C LYS A 46 6.59 3.32 1.79
N ALA A 47 7.14 4.06 2.75
CA ALA A 47 6.38 5.05 3.51
C ALA A 47 5.78 6.12 2.58
N SER A 48 4.53 6.50 2.88
CA SER A 48 3.79 7.52 2.13
C SER A 48 4.24 8.96 2.43
N THR A 49 5.37 9.12 3.13
CA THR A 49 6.04 10.41 3.39
C THR A 49 6.78 10.97 2.18
N GLY A 50 6.92 10.19 1.10
CA GLY A 50 7.57 10.59 -0.16
C GLY A 50 6.78 11.60 -1.00
N VAL A 51 6.31 12.69 -0.39
CA VAL A 51 5.48 13.72 -1.05
C VAL A 51 6.35 14.68 -1.86
N SER A 52 5.92 14.97 -3.09
CA SER A 52 6.61 15.87 -4.03
C SER A 52 6.97 17.20 -3.38
N LYS A 53 8.18 17.70 -3.65
CA LYS A 53 8.67 19.01 -3.19
C LYS A 53 7.78 20.17 -3.65
N LYS A 54 7.08 20.00 -4.78
CA LYS A 54 6.19 21.01 -5.38
C LYS A 54 4.74 20.93 -4.87
N HIS A 55 4.41 19.98 -3.99
CA HIS A 55 3.04 19.82 -3.52
C HIS A 55 2.67 20.91 -2.50
N PHE A 56 1.62 21.69 -2.75
CA PHE A 56 1.24 22.83 -1.91
C PHE A 56 1.03 22.46 -0.41
N ASN A 57 0.40 21.31 -0.15
CA ASN A 57 0.20 20.77 1.20
C ASN A 57 1.26 19.74 1.65
N ARG A 58 2.50 19.82 1.14
CA ARG A 58 3.55 18.80 1.38
C ARG A 58 3.73 18.44 2.86
N ILE A 59 3.96 19.45 3.71
CA ILE A 59 4.24 19.23 5.14
C ILE A 59 3.05 18.55 5.84
N LYS A 60 1.83 19.03 5.58
CA LYS A 60 0.59 18.45 6.13
C LYS A 60 0.42 16.99 5.72
N GLN A 61 0.68 16.64 4.46
CA GLN A 61 0.60 15.25 4.01
C GLN A 61 1.68 14.35 4.62
N ILE A 62 2.90 14.85 4.78
CA ILE A 62 3.99 14.11 5.44
C ILE A 62 3.63 13.84 6.90
N GLN A 63 3.19 14.87 7.64
CA GLN A 63 2.77 14.73 9.02
C GLN A 63 1.59 13.76 9.16
N TYR A 64 0.62 13.83 8.25
CA TYR A 64 -0.49 12.87 8.21
C TYR A 64 -0.03 11.44 7.95
N ALA A 65 0.91 11.22 7.01
CA ALA A 65 1.46 9.91 6.73
C ALA A 65 2.24 9.34 7.94
N ILE A 66 3.03 10.17 8.63
CA ILE A 66 3.76 9.79 9.85
C ILE A 66 2.78 9.42 10.96
N LYS A 67 1.82 10.32 11.27
CA LYS A 67 0.83 10.13 12.35
C LYS A 67 0.06 8.82 12.21
N ASN A 68 -0.22 8.41 10.98
CA ASN A 68 -1.03 7.23 10.69
C ASN A 68 -0.21 6.02 10.23
N ASN A 69 1.13 6.08 10.31
CA ASN A 69 2.05 5.03 9.85
C ASN A 69 1.74 4.53 8.44
N LEU A 70 1.45 5.45 7.51
CA LEU A 70 0.99 5.12 6.16
C LEU A 70 2.13 4.71 5.24
N TRP A 71 1.92 3.60 4.57
CA TRP A 71 2.76 3.01 3.54
C TRP A 71 1.92 2.69 2.31
N HIS A 72 2.59 2.49 1.19
CA HIS A 72 1.97 1.99 -0.02
C HIS A 72 2.90 1.05 -0.76
N TYR A 73 2.29 0.08 -1.44
CA TYR A 73 2.97 -0.89 -2.27
C TYR A 73 2.36 -0.93 -3.67
N HIS A 74 3.20 -0.88 -4.69
CA HIS A 74 2.78 -1.12 -6.08
C HIS A 74 2.56 -2.62 -6.32
N VAL A 75 1.30 -3.00 -6.53
CA VAL A 75 0.85 -4.40 -6.52
C VAL A 75 0.90 -5.12 -7.87
N GLY A 76 1.32 -4.45 -8.94
CA GLY A 76 1.46 -5.08 -10.26
C GLY A 76 0.19 -5.06 -11.12
N HIS A 77 -0.94 -4.54 -10.63
CA HIS A 77 -2.16 -4.43 -11.43
C HIS A 77 -1.96 -3.43 -12.59
N ILE A 78 -2.58 -3.75 -13.73
CA ILE A 78 -2.30 -3.29 -15.10
C ILE A 78 -0.97 -3.81 -15.66
N LYS A 79 0.15 -3.51 -15.00
CA LYS A 79 1.47 -4.15 -15.21
C LYS A 79 2.53 -3.48 -14.35
N TYR A 80 3.61 -4.21 -14.09
CA TYR A 80 4.84 -3.61 -13.59
C TYR A 80 5.61 -2.90 -14.72
N ASN A 81 6.06 -1.68 -14.44
CA ASN A 81 7.18 -1.05 -15.10
C ASN A 81 8.48 -1.54 -14.43
N GLN A 82 9.24 -2.33 -15.18
CA GLN A 82 10.46 -2.98 -14.72
C GLN A 82 11.75 -2.23 -15.12
N ALA A 83 11.66 -0.94 -15.45
CA ALA A 83 12.83 -0.11 -15.78
C ALA A 83 13.80 0.12 -14.59
N LYS A 84 13.41 -0.31 -13.38
CA LYS A 84 14.20 -0.27 -12.15
C LYS A 84 14.53 -1.69 -11.69
N SER A 85 15.45 -1.82 -10.74
CA SER A 85 15.77 -3.12 -10.14
C SER A 85 14.54 -3.75 -9.47
N PHE A 86 14.56 -5.08 -9.35
CA PHE A 86 13.59 -5.82 -8.55
C PHE A 86 13.46 -5.21 -7.14
N GLY A 87 12.24 -5.11 -6.63
CA GLY A 87 11.92 -4.42 -5.38
C GLY A 87 11.64 -2.92 -5.53
N ASP A 88 11.83 -2.36 -6.72
CA ASP A 88 11.56 -0.95 -7.01
C ASP A 88 10.66 -0.74 -8.25
N TRP A 89 10.00 -1.80 -8.71
CA TRP A 89 9.06 -1.70 -9.82
C TRP A 89 7.82 -0.91 -9.44
N THR A 90 7.26 -0.17 -10.40
CA THR A 90 6.01 0.57 -10.20
C THR A 90 4.89 -0.01 -11.06
N SER A 91 3.65 0.13 -10.62
CA SER A 91 2.44 -0.26 -11.34
C SER A 91 1.36 0.80 -11.17
N GLU A 92 0.31 0.75 -11.99
CA GLU A 92 -0.77 1.74 -11.96
C GLU A 92 -1.62 1.70 -10.70
N TYR A 93 -1.61 0.61 -9.93
CA TYR A 93 -2.36 0.53 -8.67
C TYR A 93 -1.44 0.24 -7.50
N VAL A 94 -1.88 0.73 -6.34
CA VAL A 94 -1.23 0.53 -5.06
C VAL A 94 -2.23 0.02 -4.01
N VAL A 95 -1.74 -0.81 -3.10
CA VAL A 95 -2.38 -1.05 -1.80
C VAL A 95 -1.79 -0.05 -0.80
N HIS A 96 -2.66 0.68 -0.12
CA HIS A 96 -2.30 1.51 1.02
C HIS A 96 -2.53 0.74 2.31
N TYR A 97 -1.58 0.84 3.23
CA TYR A 97 -1.67 0.16 4.51
C TYR A 97 -1.04 0.99 5.65
N GLN A 98 -1.43 0.68 6.88
CA GLN A 98 -0.75 1.14 8.08
C GLN A 98 0.24 0.09 8.55
N LYS A 99 1.50 0.48 8.76
CA LYS A 99 2.50 -0.37 9.42
C LYS A 99 2.35 -0.20 10.94
N LEU A 100 1.56 -1.07 11.58
CA LEU A 100 1.26 -0.97 13.01
C LEU A 100 2.48 -1.33 13.86
N ASN A 101 3.22 -2.36 13.45
CA ASN A 101 4.54 -2.73 13.95
C ASN A 101 5.25 -3.62 12.92
N ASN A 102 6.35 -4.28 13.29
CA ASN A 102 7.12 -5.13 12.37
C ASN A 102 6.38 -6.41 11.93
N ASN A 103 5.38 -6.86 12.69
CA ASN A 103 4.64 -8.09 12.44
C ASN A 103 3.13 -7.85 12.31
N SER A 104 2.70 -6.60 12.20
CA SER A 104 1.29 -6.25 12.06
C SER A 104 1.06 -5.10 11.08
N ILE A 105 0.16 -5.33 10.13
CA ILE A 105 -0.31 -4.32 9.18
C ILE A 105 -1.84 -4.23 9.16
N ARG A 106 -2.33 -3.07 8.74
CA ARG A 106 -3.75 -2.87 8.39
C ARG A 106 -3.86 -2.37 6.97
N LEU A 107 -4.54 -3.10 6.08
CA LEU A 107 -4.82 -2.63 4.73
C LEU A 107 -6.01 -1.66 4.80
N VAL A 108 -5.85 -0.47 4.20
CA VAL A 108 -6.81 0.64 4.36
C VAL A 108 -7.39 1.17 3.05
N SER A 109 -6.72 0.96 1.93
CA SER A 109 -7.25 1.36 0.61
C SER A 109 -6.57 0.60 -0.52
N TYR A 110 -7.24 0.56 -1.66
CA TYR A 110 -6.74 0.09 -2.95
C TYR A 110 -7.12 1.12 -4.02
N SER A 111 -6.14 1.69 -4.71
CA SER A 111 -6.41 2.78 -5.65
C SER A 111 -5.39 2.90 -6.77
N LYS A 112 -5.80 3.53 -7.86
CA LYS A 112 -4.94 3.93 -8.97
C LYS A 112 -3.93 5.01 -8.53
N HIS A 113 -2.73 4.98 -9.11
CA HIS A 113 -1.61 5.91 -8.97
C HIS A 113 -0.72 5.81 -10.24
N PRO A 114 -0.40 6.91 -10.95
CA PRO A 114 -0.58 8.33 -10.61
C PRO A 114 -1.95 8.95 -10.94
N PRO A 115 -2.32 10.09 -10.30
CA PRO A 115 -1.61 10.75 -9.20
C PRO A 115 -1.69 9.96 -7.89
N PHE A 116 -0.73 10.13 -6.97
CA PHE A 116 -0.82 9.51 -5.64
C PHE A 116 -1.85 10.26 -4.81
N ILE A 117 -2.86 9.54 -4.31
CA ILE A 117 -3.89 10.11 -3.43
C ILE A 117 -3.78 9.42 -2.08
N MET A 118 -3.54 10.23 -1.05
CA MET A 118 -3.47 9.75 0.32
C MET A 118 -4.84 9.23 0.79
N PRO A 119 -4.93 8.10 1.50
CA PRO A 119 -6.17 7.65 2.11
C PRO A 119 -6.77 8.70 3.04
N LYS A 120 -8.10 8.88 2.99
CA LYS A 120 -8.79 9.84 3.87
C LYS A 120 -8.84 9.31 5.30
N PRO A 121 -8.93 10.18 6.33
CA PRO A 121 -9.00 9.72 7.72
C PRO A 121 -10.12 8.70 7.97
N SER A 122 -11.28 8.90 7.32
CA SER A 122 -12.45 8.02 7.43
C SER A 122 -12.27 6.63 6.83
N THR A 123 -11.18 6.36 6.10
CA THR A 123 -10.92 5.05 5.48
C THR A 123 -9.92 4.19 6.26
N LEU A 124 -9.35 4.71 7.36
CA LEU A 124 -8.22 4.07 8.06
C LEU A 124 -8.63 3.00 9.08
N ILE A 125 -9.89 3.00 9.54
CA ILE A 125 -10.42 2.11 10.58
C ILE A 125 -11.63 1.37 10.01
#